data_AF-A0A5M3MDR3-F1
#
_entry.id   AF-A0A5M3MDR3-F1
#
_cell.length_a   1.000
_cell.length_b   1.000
_cell.length_c   1.000
_cell.angle_alpha   90.00
_cell.angle_beta   90.00
_cell.angle_gamma   90.00
#
_symmetry.space_group_name_H-M   'P 1'
#
loop_
_entity.id
_entity.type
_entity.pdbx_description
1 polymer ?
#
loop_
_entity_poly.entity_id
_entity_poly.type
_entity_poly.pdbx_seq_one_letter_code
_entity_poly.pdbx_strand_id
1 'polypeptide(L)'
;MSASATVILEPVQQASSDFPTKTIELSDGSDPTILGKEGGPFQAVCQPGNGYFPSFEPPKTGSRTLKAFHARLRYDAAQSKVFIENDADHYGSWVFRNVPEGVDFVPLGHDSGKQTPNYELIALDTVGAKTDLRTGDIIQLGWRQPEPSANSPSRASHLPVCARVTVTLPI
;
A
#
# COMPACT_ATOMS: atom_id res chain seq x y z
N MET A 1 -26.50 13.22 6.49
CA MET A 1 -25.58 12.08 6.73
C MET A 1 -24.36 12.34 5.87
N SER A 2 -23.16 12.35 6.44
CA SER A 2 -21.93 12.46 5.62
C SER A 2 -21.76 11.15 4.85
N ALA A 3 -21.53 11.24 3.55
CA ALA A 3 -21.27 10.06 2.72
C ALA A 3 -19.94 9.43 3.15
N SER A 4 -19.90 8.10 3.30
CA SER A 4 -18.69 7.37 3.66
C SER A 4 -18.44 6.20 2.71
N ALA A 5 -17.18 5.93 2.44
CA ALA A 5 -16.72 4.77 1.69
C ALA A 5 -15.88 3.87 2.60
N THR A 6 -15.98 2.56 2.41
CA THR A 6 -15.15 1.57 3.10
C THR A 6 -14.07 1.07 2.15
N VAL A 7 -12.83 1.01 2.62
CA VAL A 7 -11.70 0.40 1.92
C VAL A 7 -11.21 -0.80 2.72
N ILE A 8 -11.18 -1.97 2.09
CA ILE A 8 -10.57 -3.17 2.66
C ILE A 8 -9.23 -3.42 1.97
N LEU A 9 -8.18 -3.61 2.76
CA LEU A 9 -6.82 -3.92 2.28
C LEU A 9 -6.41 -5.30 2.77
N GLU A 10 -6.34 -6.26 1.86
CA GLU A 10 -5.99 -7.65 2.17
C GLU A 10 -4.52 -7.92 1.83
N PRO A 11 -3.75 -8.61 2.69
CA PRO A 11 -2.37 -8.92 2.41
C PRO A 11 -2.24 -9.85 1.20
N VAL A 12 -1.33 -9.53 0.29
CA VAL A 12 -1.00 -10.41 -0.83
C VAL A 12 0.05 -11.43 -0.35
N GLN A 13 -0.41 -12.67 -0.11
CA GLN A 13 0.32 -13.72 0.63
C GLN A 13 1.76 -14.01 0.16
N GLN A 14 2.09 -13.80 -1.12
CA GLN A 14 3.42 -14.10 -1.67
C GLN A 14 4.28 -12.86 -1.95
N ALA A 15 3.75 -11.67 -1.69
CA ALA A 15 4.30 -10.42 -2.24
C ALA A 15 4.79 -9.44 -1.16
N SER A 16 4.37 -9.59 0.09
CA SER A 16 4.40 -8.48 1.04
C SER A 16 4.92 -8.87 2.42
N SER A 17 5.22 -7.86 3.24
CA SER A 17 5.14 -7.98 4.69
C SER A 17 3.76 -8.48 5.12
N ASP A 18 3.71 -9.39 6.09
CA ASP A 18 2.45 -9.84 6.72
C ASP A 18 1.80 -8.71 7.50
N PHE A 19 0.49 -8.52 7.35
CA PHE A 19 -0.34 -7.62 8.16
C PHE A 19 -1.77 -8.16 8.21
N PRO A 20 -2.55 -7.87 9.28
CA PRO A 20 -3.97 -8.24 9.31
C PRO A 20 -4.74 -7.45 8.26
N THR A 21 -5.76 -8.04 7.66
CA THR A 21 -6.70 -7.32 6.77
C THR A 21 -7.13 -6.01 7.42
N LYS A 22 -7.02 -4.92 6.66
CA LYS A 22 -7.43 -3.59 7.11
C LYS A 22 -8.83 -3.29 6.64
N THR A 23 -9.64 -2.68 7.48
CA THR A 23 -10.95 -2.10 7.13
C THR A 23 -10.93 -0.63 7.55
N ILE A 24 -10.94 0.25 6.56
CA ILE A 24 -10.77 1.69 6.74
C ILE A 24 -12.04 2.40 6.27
N GLU A 25 -12.69 3.12 7.19
CA GLU A 25 -13.82 3.99 6.87
C GLU A 25 -13.31 5.38 6.49
N LEU A 26 -13.73 5.87 5.33
CA LEU A 26 -13.37 7.19 4.80
C LEU A 26 -14.64 8.03 4.69
N SER A 27 -14.72 9.12 5.45
CA SER A 27 -15.84 10.06 5.37
C SER A 27 -15.48 11.23 4.46
N ASP A 28 -16.46 11.71 3.67
CA ASP A 28 -16.26 12.92 2.90
C ASP A 28 -16.01 14.12 3.83
N GLY A 29 -15.02 14.95 3.48
CA GLY A 29 -14.61 16.09 4.28
C GLY A 29 -13.83 15.76 5.58
N SER A 30 -13.54 14.49 5.87
CA SER A 30 -12.62 14.13 6.96
C SER A 30 -11.17 14.27 6.53
N ASP A 31 -10.27 14.29 7.52
CA ASP A 31 -8.84 14.16 7.25
C ASP A 31 -8.56 12.85 6.50
N PRO A 32 -7.60 12.85 5.56
CA PRO A 32 -7.23 11.66 4.84
C PRO A 32 -6.67 10.60 5.80
N THR A 33 -6.99 9.33 5.54
CA THR A 33 -6.37 8.24 6.29
C THR A 33 -4.95 8.02 5.80
N ILE A 34 -4.01 8.03 6.73
CA ILE A 34 -2.60 7.82 6.46
C ILE A 34 -2.33 6.33 6.31
N LEU A 35 -1.67 5.97 5.21
CA LEU A 35 -1.01 4.68 5.02
C LEU A 35 0.48 4.85 5.34
N GLY A 36 0.97 4.07 6.29
CA GLY A 36 2.33 4.27 6.78
C GLY A 36 2.83 3.21 7.72
N LYS A 37 4.07 3.38 8.17
CA LYS A 37 4.73 2.44 9.06
C LYS A 37 4.29 2.63 10.50
N GLU A 38 4.01 1.54 11.21
CA GLU A 38 3.81 1.55 12.65
C GLU A 38 5.03 2.15 13.37
N GLY A 39 4.82 2.62 14.60
CA GLY A 39 5.88 3.31 15.35
C GLY A 39 6.27 4.67 14.77
N GLY A 40 5.48 5.21 13.82
CA GLY A 40 5.60 6.56 13.30
C GLY A 40 5.45 7.66 14.38
N PRO A 41 5.27 8.94 14.01
CA PRO A 41 5.28 10.07 14.95
C PRO A 41 4.15 10.07 16.00
N PHE A 42 3.24 9.09 15.93
CA PHE A 42 2.17 8.86 16.90
C PHE A 42 2.30 7.54 17.65
N GLN A 43 3.41 6.81 17.50
CA GLN A 43 3.59 5.45 18.06
C GLN A 43 2.42 4.51 17.70
N ALA A 44 1.81 4.73 16.54
CA ALA A 44 0.65 3.97 16.11
C ALA A 44 1.02 2.50 15.92
N VAL A 45 0.16 1.60 16.40
CA VAL A 45 0.32 0.14 16.27
C VAL A 45 -0.41 -0.34 15.02
N CYS A 46 0.13 -1.35 14.35
CA CYS A 46 -0.56 -2.02 13.25
C CYS A 46 -1.85 -2.69 13.76
N GLN A 47 -3.02 -2.16 13.35
CA GLN A 47 -4.33 -2.68 13.74
C GLN A 47 -5.29 -2.76 12.55
N PRO A 48 -6.28 -3.67 12.56
CA PRO A 48 -7.23 -3.81 11.44
C PRO A 48 -7.97 -2.52 11.07
N GLY A 49 -8.26 -1.63 12.02
CA GLY A 49 -9.03 -0.41 11.80
C GLY A 49 -8.22 0.82 11.35
N ASN A 50 -6.95 0.67 10.97
CA ASN A 50 -6.09 1.80 10.59
C ASN A 50 -5.19 1.51 9.37
N GLY A 51 -4.58 2.56 8.83
CA GLY A 51 -3.65 2.46 7.70
C GLY A 51 -2.19 2.16 8.07
N TYR A 52 -1.88 1.77 9.31
CA TYR A 52 -0.50 1.52 9.72
C TYR A 52 -0.10 0.05 9.52
N PHE A 53 1.07 -0.17 8.94
CA PHE A 53 1.61 -1.50 8.61
C PHE A 53 2.84 -1.83 9.47
N PRO A 54 3.14 -3.12 9.70
CA PRO A 54 4.23 -3.53 10.56
C PRO A 54 5.57 -2.93 10.14
N SER A 55 6.26 -2.38 11.12
CA SER A 55 7.67 -2.03 11.07
C SER A 55 8.48 -3.31 11.18
N PHE A 56 9.72 -3.29 10.70
CA PHE A 56 10.56 -4.48 10.81
C PHE A 56 10.88 -4.79 12.28
N GLU A 57 10.27 -5.84 12.83
CA GLU A 57 10.66 -6.41 14.13
C GLU A 57 11.29 -7.80 13.99
N PRO A 58 12.44 -8.08 14.65
CA PRO A 58 12.95 -9.44 14.80
C PRO A 58 11.95 -10.31 15.56
N PRO A 59 11.72 -11.60 15.18
CA PRO A 59 12.54 -12.43 14.31
C PRO A 59 12.19 -12.39 12.81
N LYS A 60 11.18 -11.61 12.38
CA LYS A 60 10.91 -11.13 11.00
C LYS A 60 9.42 -10.86 10.85
N THR A 61 9.01 -9.60 10.72
CA THR A 61 7.89 -9.15 9.87
C THR A 61 8.02 -7.64 9.70
N GLY A 62 7.62 -7.09 8.54
CA GLY A 62 7.53 -5.64 8.32
C GLY A 62 8.41 -5.07 7.18
N SER A 63 8.08 -3.84 6.77
CA SER A 63 8.72 -3.16 5.62
C SER A 63 9.73 -2.10 6.06
N ARG A 64 10.96 -2.19 5.52
CA ARG A 64 11.98 -1.12 5.63
C ARG A 64 11.79 0.01 4.62
N THR A 65 11.02 -0.22 3.58
CA THR A 65 10.84 0.71 2.47
C THR A 65 9.64 1.64 2.69
N LEU A 66 8.79 1.32 3.67
CA LEU A 66 7.67 2.15 4.08
C LEU A 66 8.09 3.30 5.01
N LYS A 67 7.58 4.51 4.73
CA LYS A 67 7.73 5.70 5.58
C LYS A 67 6.61 5.75 6.63
N ALA A 68 6.81 6.53 7.69
CA ALA A 68 5.77 6.74 8.71
C ALA A 68 4.50 7.40 8.13
N PHE A 69 4.68 8.32 7.19
CA PHE A 69 3.65 8.87 6.31
C PHE A 69 4.06 8.51 4.89
N HIS A 70 3.38 7.56 4.26
CA HIS A 70 3.81 7.05 2.97
C HIS A 70 2.81 7.32 1.86
N ALA A 71 1.53 7.07 2.12
CA ALA A 71 0.46 7.42 1.22
C ALA A 71 -0.77 7.88 2.01
N ARG A 72 -1.74 8.45 1.31
CA ARG A 72 -3.00 8.93 1.89
C ARG A 72 -4.16 8.34 1.13
N LEU A 73 -5.18 7.89 1.85
CA LEU A 73 -6.47 7.52 1.32
C LEU A 73 -7.48 8.63 1.58
N ARG A 74 -8.26 8.99 0.57
CA ARG A 74 -9.32 9.99 0.68
C ARG A 74 -10.53 9.59 -0.13
N TYR A 75 -11.71 9.70 0.46
CA TYR A 75 -12.98 9.62 -0.26
C TYR A 75 -13.38 11.00 -0.76
N ASP A 76 -13.82 11.07 -2.02
CA ASP A 76 -14.37 12.26 -2.66
C ASP A 76 -15.82 11.95 -3.06
N ALA A 77 -16.79 12.52 -2.32
CA ALA A 77 -18.20 12.26 -2.58
C ALA A 77 -18.70 12.89 -3.89
N ALA A 78 -18.11 14.00 -4.34
CA ALA A 78 -18.51 14.66 -5.58
C ALA A 78 -18.19 13.79 -6.81
N GLN A 79 -17.13 12.99 -6.72
CA GLN A 79 -16.74 12.04 -7.77
C GLN A 79 -17.18 10.60 -7.51
N SER A 80 -17.71 10.32 -6.31
CA SER A 80 -17.96 8.97 -5.80
C SER A 80 -16.74 8.06 -5.99
N LYS A 81 -15.56 8.53 -5.55
CA LYS A 81 -14.28 7.82 -5.73
C LYS A 81 -13.44 7.84 -4.46
N VAL A 82 -12.70 6.76 -4.26
CA VAL A 82 -11.58 6.73 -3.31
C VAL A 82 -10.29 6.99 -4.09
N PHE A 83 -9.43 7.85 -3.55
CA PHE A 83 -8.12 8.14 -4.12
C PHE A 83 -7.02 7.66 -3.18
N ILE A 84 -5.94 7.16 -3.77
CA ILE A 84 -4.64 7.04 -3.12
C ILE A 84 -3.72 8.14 -3.65
N GLU A 85 -3.00 8.79 -2.74
CA GLU A 85 -2.01 9.82 -3.04
C GLU A 85 -0.68 9.46 -2.39
N ASN A 86 0.41 9.53 -3.14
CA ASN A 86 1.75 9.31 -2.61
C ASN A 86 2.21 10.54 -1.81
N ASP A 87 2.59 10.31 -0.56
CA ASP A 87 3.11 11.33 0.37
C ASP A 87 4.59 11.07 0.71
N ALA A 88 5.15 9.95 0.24
CA ALA A 88 6.54 9.61 0.43
C ALA A 88 7.43 10.29 -0.62
N ASP A 89 8.47 10.96 -0.12
CA ASP A 89 9.61 11.46 -0.90
C ASP A 89 10.61 10.37 -1.30
N HIS A 90 10.24 9.10 -1.07
CA HIS A 90 11.16 7.99 -1.09
C HIS A 90 10.42 6.70 -1.40
N TYR A 91 10.94 5.99 -2.39
CA TYR A 91 10.49 4.67 -2.79
C TYR A 91 9.05 4.56 -3.26
N GLY A 92 8.32 5.67 -3.47
CA GLY A 92 7.05 5.76 -4.21
C GLY A 92 5.91 4.82 -3.78
N SER A 93 4.77 4.98 -4.46
CA SER A 93 3.65 4.05 -4.40
C SER A 93 3.28 3.60 -5.82
N TRP A 94 2.74 2.40 -5.96
CA TRP A 94 2.27 1.88 -7.24
C TRP A 94 0.89 1.28 -7.09
N VAL A 95 0.08 1.44 -8.15
CA VAL A 95 -1.22 0.77 -8.27
C VAL A 95 -1.17 -0.14 -9.48
N PHE A 96 -1.46 -1.41 -9.26
CA PHE A 96 -1.58 -2.44 -10.27
C PHE A 96 -3.05 -2.73 -10.50
N ARG A 97 -3.54 -2.44 -11.70
CA ARG A 97 -4.94 -2.51 -12.04
C ARG A 97 -5.22 -3.65 -12.99
N ASN A 98 -6.40 -4.26 -12.84
CA ASN A 98 -6.82 -5.46 -13.57
C ASN A 98 -5.95 -6.69 -13.27
N VAL A 99 -5.44 -6.81 -12.03
CA VAL A 99 -4.72 -8.01 -11.61
C VAL A 99 -5.74 -9.13 -11.35
N PRO A 100 -5.69 -10.27 -12.09
CA PRO A 100 -6.62 -11.35 -11.88
C PRO A 100 -6.60 -11.88 -10.43
N GLU A 101 -7.70 -12.47 -9.98
CA GLU A 101 -7.70 -13.22 -8.72
C GLU A 101 -6.94 -14.54 -8.90
N GLY A 102 -6.33 -15.03 -7.82
CA GLY A 102 -5.65 -16.33 -7.80
C GLY A 102 -4.32 -16.41 -8.58
N VAL A 103 -3.77 -15.29 -9.06
CA VAL A 103 -2.42 -15.25 -9.66
C VAL A 103 -1.35 -14.89 -8.63
N ASP A 104 -0.18 -15.52 -8.77
CA ASP A 104 1.00 -15.18 -7.98
C ASP A 104 1.48 -13.78 -8.37
N PHE A 105 1.18 -12.80 -7.52
CA PHE A 105 1.61 -11.42 -7.72
C PHE A 105 3.05 -11.24 -7.24
N VAL A 106 3.89 -10.64 -8.08
CA VAL A 106 5.29 -10.35 -7.76
C VAL A 106 5.48 -8.84 -7.69
N PRO A 107 5.87 -8.28 -6.53
CA PRO A 107 6.13 -6.84 -6.39
C PRO A 107 7.26 -6.38 -7.31
N LEU A 108 7.17 -5.14 -7.76
CA LEU A 108 8.23 -4.51 -8.54
C LEU A 108 9.45 -4.21 -7.67
N GLY A 109 10.62 -4.56 -8.22
CA GLY A 109 11.92 -4.07 -7.78
C GLY A 109 12.49 -3.06 -8.77
N HIS A 110 13.51 -2.31 -8.32
CA HIS A 110 14.14 -1.18 -9.04
C HIS A 110 14.63 -1.48 -10.46
N ASP A 111 14.95 -2.74 -10.76
CA ASP A 111 15.50 -3.16 -12.06
C ASP A 111 14.59 -4.10 -12.85
N SER A 112 13.28 -4.09 -12.58
CA SER A 112 12.36 -4.93 -13.34
C SER A 112 12.08 -4.35 -14.73
N GLY A 113 13.05 -4.50 -15.64
CA GLY A 113 12.82 -4.58 -17.08
C GLY A 113 11.98 -5.80 -17.49
N LYS A 114 11.24 -6.40 -16.54
CA LYS A 114 10.30 -7.48 -16.76
C LYS A 114 8.96 -6.85 -17.11
N GLN A 115 8.48 -7.14 -18.32
CA GLN A 115 7.09 -6.94 -18.68
C GLN A 115 6.20 -7.54 -17.58
N THR A 116 5.45 -6.69 -16.90
CA THR A 116 4.39 -7.12 -16.01
C THR A 116 3.26 -7.71 -16.88
N PRO A 117 2.95 -9.00 -16.76
CA PRO A 117 1.98 -9.61 -17.65
C PRO A 117 0.57 -9.10 -17.33
N ASN A 118 -0.11 -8.53 -18.34
CA ASN A 118 -1.57 -8.36 -18.39
C ASN A 118 -2.25 -7.48 -17.33
N TYR A 119 -1.52 -6.62 -16.60
CA TYR A 119 -2.12 -5.59 -15.73
C TYR A 119 -1.52 -4.21 -16.00
N GLU A 120 -2.33 -3.17 -15.77
CA GLU A 120 -1.95 -1.77 -15.91
C GLU A 120 -1.16 -1.33 -14.68
N LEU A 121 -0.03 -0.66 -14.90
CA LEU A 121 0.79 -0.08 -13.83
C LEU A 121 0.62 1.44 -13.80
N ILE A 122 0.18 1.96 -12.66
CA ILE A 122 0.09 3.38 -12.39
C ILE A 122 1.15 3.72 -11.35
N ALA A 123 2.18 4.46 -11.78
CA ALA A 123 3.25 4.93 -10.91
C ALA A 123 2.84 6.22 -10.18
N LEU A 124 2.98 6.22 -8.86
CA LEU A 124 2.85 7.39 -7.99
C LEU A 124 4.23 7.66 -7.37
N ASP A 125 5.19 8.02 -8.20
CA ASP A 125 6.63 8.13 -7.90
C ASP A 125 7.06 9.51 -7.40
N THR A 126 6.14 10.48 -7.42
CA THR A 126 6.35 11.84 -6.94
C THR A 126 5.36 12.19 -5.84
N VAL A 127 5.74 13.09 -4.92
CA VAL A 127 4.86 13.54 -3.84
C VAL A 127 3.65 14.28 -4.45
N GLY A 128 2.45 13.92 -4.02
CA GLY A 128 1.19 14.45 -4.53
C GLY A 128 0.65 13.73 -5.77
N ALA A 129 1.40 12.78 -6.35
CA ALA A 129 0.88 11.92 -7.41
C ALA A 129 -0.27 11.07 -6.85
N LYS A 130 -1.40 11.03 -7.55
CA LYS A 130 -2.62 10.34 -7.10
C LYS A 130 -3.37 9.65 -8.22
N THR A 131 -4.12 8.63 -7.85
CA THR A 131 -5.03 7.91 -8.76
C THR A 131 -6.26 7.42 -7.99
N ASP A 132 -7.34 7.14 -8.72
CA ASP A 132 -8.52 6.49 -8.14
C ASP A 132 -8.22 5.02 -7.82
N LEU A 133 -8.73 4.53 -6.69
CA LEU A 133 -8.69 3.12 -6.34
C LEU A 133 -9.98 2.40 -6.76
N ARG A 134 -9.82 1.18 -7.23
CA ARG A 134 -10.91 0.29 -7.65
C ARG A 134 -10.81 -1.04 -6.95
N THR A 135 -11.96 -1.69 -6.75
CA THR A 135 -11.98 -3.09 -6.31
C THR A 135 -11.19 -3.96 -7.27
N GLY A 136 -10.29 -4.77 -6.74
CA GLY A 136 -9.37 -5.61 -7.50
C GLY A 136 -8.01 -4.98 -7.80
N ASP A 137 -7.83 -3.66 -7.57
CA ASP A 137 -6.51 -3.05 -7.64
C ASP A 137 -5.59 -3.67 -6.57
N ILE A 138 -4.30 -3.78 -6.85
CA ILE A 138 -3.26 -4.05 -5.86
C ILE A 138 -2.46 -2.77 -5.66
N ILE A 139 -2.31 -2.33 -4.42
CA ILE A 139 -1.38 -1.25 -4.08
C ILE A 139 -0.06 -1.87 -3.62
N GLN A 140 1.05 -1.24 -4.00
CA GLN A 140 2.37 -1.50 -3.46
C GLN A 140 2.91 -0.20 -2.86
N LEU A 141 3.21 -0.23 -1.55
CA LEU A 141 3.82 0.88 -0.83
C LEU A 141 5.29 0.58 -0.60
N GLY A 142 6.15 1.46 -1.10
CA GLY A 142 7.58 1.24 -1.19
C GLY A 142 7.96 0.25 -2.29
N TRP A 143 9.24 0.19 -2.60
CA TRP A 143 9.82 -0.76 -3.55
C TRP A 143 10.35 -2.03 -2.88
N ARG A 144 10.60 -3.06 -3.69
CA ARG A 144 11.44 -4.19 -3.32
C ARG A 144 12.91 -3.90 -3.66
N GLN A 145 13.78 -3.84 -2.67
CA GLN A 145 15.23 -3.80 -2.94
C GLN A 145 15.71 -5.21 -3.33
N PRO A 146 16.50 -5.38 -4.41
CA PRO A 146 17.20 -6.64 -4.66
C PRO A 146 18.01 -7.03 -3.43
N GLU A 147 18.04 -8.32 -3.08
CA GLU A 147 18.92 -8.76 -1.99
C GLU A 147 20.35 -8.31 -2.30
N PRO A 148 21.07 -7.69 -1.33
CA PRO A 148 22.49 -7.45 -1.53
C PRO A 148 23.19 -8.81 -1.72
N SER A 149 24.25 -8.82 -2.54
CA SER A 149 25.06 -10.01 -2.82
C SER A 149 25.35 -10.82 -1.55
N ALA A 150 25.60 -12.13 -1.68
CA ALA A 150 25.75 -13.13 -0.61
C ALA A 150 26.70 -12.78 0.57
N ASN A 151 27.45 -11.67 0.49
CA ASN A 151 28.34 -11.15 1.53
C ASN A 151 27.77 -10.02 2.41
N SER A 152 26.49 -9.64 2.27
CA SER A 152 25.88 -8.66 3.17
C SER A 152 25.16 -9.34 4.36
N PRO A 153 25.54 -9.02 5.61
CA PRO A 153 25.03 -9.70 6.80
C PRO A 153 23.58 -9.34 7.16
N SER A 154 22.93 -8.43 6.44
CA SER A 154 21.53 -8.06 6.68
C SER A 154 20.58 -8.67 5.63
N ARG A 155 20.08 -9.89 5.91
CA ARG A 155 18.86 -10.48 5.28
C ARG A 155 17.57 -9.74 5.69
N ALA A 156 17.73 -8.45 5.95
CA ALA A 156 16.73 -7.49 6.33
C ALA A 156 15.72 -7.35 5.18
N SER A 157 14.48 -7.80 5.35
CA SER A 157 13.43 -7.81 4.32
C SER A 157 13.11 -6.39 3.84
N HIS A 158 13.68 -6.00 2.69
CA HIS A 158 13.24 -4.84 1.92
C HIS A 158 12.01 -5.20 1.10
N LEU A 159 11.02 -5.82 1.76
CA LEU A 159 9.77 -6.19 1.12
C LEU A 159 8.83 -4.99 1.19
N PRO A 160 8.20 -4.62 0.06
CA PRO A 160 7.17 -3.60 0.07
C PRO A 160 5.92 -4.13 0.78
N VAL A 161 5.01 -3.22 1.14
CA VAL A 161 3.66 -3.61 1.54
C VAL A 161 2.83 -3.75 0.27
N CYS A 162 2.26 -4.92 0.01
CA CYS A 162 1.30 -5.13 -1.08
C CYS A 162 -0.06 -5.52 -0.51
N ALA A 163 -1.09 -4.80 -0.94
CA ALA A 163 -2.46 -5.07 -0.52
C ALA A 163 -3.42 -5.12 -1.71
N ARG A 164 -4.29 -6.13 -1.75
CA ARG A 164 -5.43 -6.14 -2.67
C ARG A 164 -6.54 -5.27 -2.07
N VAL A 165 -7.14 -4.44 -2.92
CA VAL A 165 -8.11 -3.42 -2.54
C VAL A 165 -9.52 -3.90 -2.85
N THR A 166 -10.43 -3.75 -1.88
CA THR A 166 -11.87 -3.73 -2.10
C THR A 166 -12.41 -2.37 -1.69
N VAL A 167 -13.17 -1.72 -2.58
CA VAL A 167 -13.81 -0.42 -2.32
C VAL A 167 -15.33 -0.60 -2.31
N THR A 168 -15.96 -0.16 -1.22
CA THR A 168 -17.41 -0.03 -1.10
C THR A 168 -17.75 1.45 -1.02
N LEU A 169 -18.54 1.92 -1.99
CA LEU A 169 -19.02 3.31 -2.05
C LEU A 169 -20.43 3.40 -1.42
N PRO A 170 -20.82 4.57 -0.88
CA PRO A 170 -22.16 4.76 -0.36
C PRO A 170 -23.19 4.71 -1.50
N ILE A 171 -24.37 4.15 -1.20
CA ILE A 171 -25.53 4.07 -2.11
C ILE A 171 -26.21 5.43 -2.19
#